data_AF-A0A9Q0R843-F1
#
_entry.id   AF-A0A9Q0R843-F1
#
_cell.length_a   1.000
_cell.length_b   1.000
_cell.length_c   1.000
_cell.angle_alpha   90.00
_cell.angle_beta   90.00
_cell.angle_gamma   90.00
#
_symmetry.space_group_name_H-M   'P 1'
#
loop_
_entity.id
_entity.type
_entity.pdbx_description
1 polymer ?
#
loop_
_entity_poly.entity_id
_entity_poly.type
_entity_poly.pdbx_seq_one_letter_code
_entity_poly.pdbx_strand_id
1 'polypeptide(L)'
;MKLINSNLIVFYGQTGATKIKFHILDLTKINKENESIVLIRCESNFANQLWAGLTLITKYENIDINIQLISGSNSLTSLSSDSRFFFENKY
;
A
#
# COMPACT_ATOMS: atom_id res chain seq x y z
N MET A 1 2.99 5.19 -9.36
CA MET A 1 2.69 3.84 -9.90
C MET A 1 3.92 3.02 -10.32
N LYS A 2 4.99 3.61 -10.87
CA LYS A 2 6.16 2.85 -11.38
C LYS A 2 6.85 1.99 -10.31
N LEU A 3 7.08 2.51 -9.09
CA LEU A 3 7.75 1.80 -7.99
C LEU A 3 7.12 0.44 -7.64
N ILE A 4 5.82 0.43 -7.30
CA ILE A 4 5.13 -0.80 -6.88
C ILE A 4 5.15 -1.85 -7.99
N ASN A 5 4.85 -1.44 -9.23
CA ASN A 5 4.87 -2.35 -10.37
C ASN A 5 6.26 -2.95 -10.61
N SER A 6 7.31 -2.13 -10.60
CA SER A 6 8.69 -2.59 -10.77
C SER A 6 9.08 -3.58 -9.68
N ASN A 7 8.70 -3.31 -8.43
CA ASN A 7 8.99 -4.21 -7.32
C ASN A 7 8.23 -5.55 -7.45
N LEU A 8 6.94 -5.53 -7.77
CA LEU A 8 6.17 -6.75 -8.02
C LEU A 8 6.74 -7.59 -9.17
N ILE A 9 7.26 -6.96 -10.23
CA ILE A 9 7.92 -7.66 -11.34
C ILE A 9 9.21 -8.34 -10.86
N VAL A 10 10.00 -7.68 -10.00
CA VAL A 10 11.23 -8.28 -9.44
C VAL A 10 10.91 -9.53 -8.62
N PHE A 11 9.85 -9.51 -7.80
CA PHE A 11 9.53 -10.63 -6.90
C PHE A 11 8.74 -11.75 -7.56
N TYR A 12 7.76 -11.41 -8.41
CA TYR A 12 6.82 -12.39 -8.97
C TYR A 12 7.02 -12.63 -10.47
N GLY A 13 8.00 -11.96 -11.08
CA GLY A 13 8.18 -11.93 -12.53
C GLY A 13 7.09 -11.11 -13.24
N GLN A 14 7.29 -10.87 -14.53
CA GLN A 14 6.36 -10.10 -15.35
C GLN A 14 4.95 -10.71 -15.35
N THR A 15 4.84 -12.03 -15.46
CA THR A 15 3.56 -12.75 -15.51
C THR A 15 2.84 -12.76 -14.17
N GLY A 16 3.57 -12.82 -13.05
CA GLY A 16 2.97 -12.75 -11.72
C GLY A 16 2.48 -11.34 -11.41
N ALA A 17 3.29 -10.33 -11.70
CA ALA A 17 2.96 -8.93 -11.45
C ALA A 17 1.71 -8.45 -12.21
N THR A 18 1.51 -8.89 -13.46
CA THR A 18 0.32 -8.49 -14.25
C THR A 18 -0.99 -9.06 -13.71
N LYS A 19 -0.95 -10.15 -12.92
CA LYS A 19 -2.13 -10.69 -12.25
C LYS A 19 -2.54 -9.87 -11.03
N ILE A 20 -1.58 -9.24 -10.35
CA ILE A 20 -1.82 -8.43 -9.16
C ILE A 20 -2.30 -7.04 -9.60
N LYS A 21 -3.61 -6.91 -9.82
CA LYS A 21 -4.24 -5.63 -10.15
C LYS A 21 -4.54 -4.84 -8.88
N PHE A 22 -4.15 -3.58 -8.87
CA PHE A 22 -4.42 -2.68 -7.75
C PHE A 22 -4.66 -1.24 -8.22
N HIS A 23 -5.37 -0.49 -7.38
CA HIS A 23 -5.62 0.93 -7.52
C HIS A 23 -5.10 1.65 -6.29
N ILE A 24 -4.47 2.81 -6.48
CA ILE A 24 -3.94 3.63 -5.40
C ILE A 24 -4.78 4.90 -5.32
N LEU A 25 -5.22 5.23 -4.11
CA LEU A 25 -5.75 6.53 -3.75
C LEU A 25 -4.78 7.19 -2.77
N ASP A 26 -4.20 8.31 -3.17
CA ASP A 26 -3.29 9.10 -2.34
C ASP A 26 -4.10 9.91 -1.32
N LEU A 27 -3.85 9.67 -0.03
CA LEU A 27 -4.50 10.36 1.09
C LEU A 27 -3.57 11.38 1.76
N THR A 28 -2.34 11.55 1.26
CA THR A 28 -1.30 12.40 1.86
C THR A 28 -1.73 13.86 2.02
N LYS A 29 -2.66 14.35 1.20
CA LYS A 29 -3.21 15.73 1.33
C LYS A 29 -4.04 15.96 2.59
N ILE A 30 -4.47 14.87 3.24
CA ILE A 30 -5.33 14.91 4.44
C ILE A 30 -4.46 14.86 5.70
N ASN A 31 -3.27 14.25 5.64
CA ASN A 31 -2.34 14.15 6.76
C ASN A 31 -1.27 15.27 6.70
N LYS A 32 -1.13 16.05 7.78
CA LYS A 32 -0.23 17.20 7.85
C LYS A 32 1.18 16.87 8.41
N GLU A 33 1.41 15.64 8.82
CA GLU A 33 2.67 15.24 9.47
C GLU A 33 3.43 14.21 8.61
N ASN A 34 4.30 14.67 7.70
CA ASN A 34 5.40 13.95 7.01
C ASN A 34 5.20 12.49 6.49
N GLU A 35 4.04 11.89 6.61
CA GLU A 35 3.76 10.50 6.30
C GLU A 35 2.89 10.44 5.05
N SER A 36 3.43 9.81 4.01
CA SER A 36 2.68 9.58 2.78
C SER A 36 1.74 8.41 2.97
N ILE A 37 0.49 8.70 3.30
CA ILE A 37 -0.54 7.68 3.48
C ILE A 37 -1.26 7.44 2.16
N VAL A 38 -1.31 6.18 1.77
CA VAL A 38 -2.00 5.74 0.56
C VAL A 38 -2.98 4.63 0.91
N LEU A 39 -4.15 4.69 0.30
CA LEU A 39 -5.09 3.58 0.28
C LEU A 39 -4.87 2.77 -0.99
N ILE A 40 -4.66 1.45 -0.84
CA ILE A 40 -4.50 0.56 -1.98
C ILE A 40 -5.66 -0.44 -1.99
N ARG A 41 -6.40 -0.47 -3.09
CA ARG A 41 -7.44 -1.48 -3.36
C ARG A 41 -6.88 -2.52 -4.32
N CYS A 42 -7.03 -3.80 -4.00
CA CYS A 42 -6.73 -4.90 -4.89
C CYS A 42 -7.82 -5.97 -4.83
N GLU A 43 -7.73 -6.98 -5.69
CA GLU A 43 -8.56 -8.18 -5.56
C GLU A 43 -8.11 -8.98 -4.32
N SER A 44 -9.07 -9.58 -3.60
CA SER A 44 -8.84 -10.19 -2.28
C SER A 44 -7.88 -11.38 -2.30
N ASN A 45 -7.91 -12.16 -3.38
CA ASN A 45 -7.00 -13.28 -3.64
C ASN A 45 -5.54 -12.86 -3.88
N PHE A 46 -5.29 -11.57 -4.12
CA PHE A 46 -3.95 -11.01 -4.32
C PHE A 46 -3.48 -10.07 -3.19
N ALA A 47 -4.30 -9.85 -2.16
CA ALA A 47 -4.00 -8.92 -1.07
C ALA A 47 -2.69 -9.28 -0.35
N ASN A 48 -2.48 -10.56 -0.06
CA ASN A 48 -1.27 -11.04 0.62
C ASN A 48 -0.02 -10.91 -0.25
N GLN A 49 -0.13 -11.19 -1.55
CA GLN A 49 0.98 -11.09 -2.50
C GLN A 49 1.37 -9.63 -2.72
N LEU A 50 0.37 -8.75 -2.81
CA LEU A 50 0.60 -7.31 -2.88
C LEU A 50 1.29 -6.81 -1.62
N TRP A 51 0.77 -7.15 -0.43
CA TRP A 51 1.36 -6.76 0.84
C TRP A 51 2.80 -7.26 1.01
N ALA A 52 3.05 -8.54 0.68
CA ALA A 52 4.39 -9.11 0.72
C ALA A 52 5.35 -8.39 -0.24
N GLY A 53 4.91 -8.03 -1.44
CA GLY A 53 5.73 -7.24 -2.37
C GLY A 53 6.05 -5.84 -1.83
N LEU A 54 5.06 -5.16 -1.25
CA LEU A 54 5.25 -3.82 -0.67
C LEU A 54 6.21 -3.83 0.52
N THR A 55 6.12 -4.83 1.39
CA THR A 55 6.97 -4.96 2.59
C THR A 55 8.46 -5.08 2.23
N LEU A 56 8.76 -5.58 1.03
CA LEU A 56 10.14 -5.78 0.55
C LEU A 56 10.72 -4.54 -0.16
N ILE A 57 9.94 -3.46 -0.31
CA ILE A 57 10.46 -2.18 -0.79
C ILE A 57 11.17 -1.47 0.37
N THR A 58 12.50 -1.51 0.35
CA THR A 58 13.33 -0.83 1.37
C THR A 58 13.97 0.45 0.86
N LYS A 59 13.99 0.68 -0.46
CA LYS A 59 14.70 1.80 -1.09
C LYS A 59 14.06 2.24 -2.40
N TYR A 60 14.02 3.54 -2.65
CA TYR A 60 13.62 4.15 -3.92
C TYR A 60 14.43 5.41 -4.20
N GLU A 61 15.02 5.53 -5.39
CA GLU A 61 15.81 6.72 -5.79
C GLU A 61 16.88 7.12 -4.76
N ASN A 62 17.55 6.14 -4.17
CA ASN A 62 18.54 6.29 -3.09
C ASN A 62 18.02 6.76 -1.72
N ILE A 63 16.72 6.88 -1.55
CA ILE A 63 16.06 7.18 -0.29
C ILE A 63 15.61 5.86 0.34
N ASP A 64 15.95 5.65 1.61
CA ASP A 64 15.46 4.50 2.36
C ASP A 64 13.98 4.72 2.71
N ILE A 65 13.16 3.70 2.48
CA ILE A 65 11.71 3.75 2.68
C ILE A 65 11.31 2.60 3.60
N ASN A 66 10.40 2.88 4.53
CA ASN A 66 9.71 1.88 5.32
C ASN A 66 8.22 1.94 5.00
N ILE A 67 7.66 0.85 4.46
CA ILE A 67 6.24 0.74 4.16
C ILE A 67 5.58 -0.11 5.24
N GLN A 68 4.59 0.47 5.92
CA GLN A 68 3.84 -0.20 6.98
C GLN A 68 2.36 -0.33 6.60
N LEU A 69 1.75 -1.47 6.92
CA LEU A 69 0.32 -1.69 6.77
C LEU A 69 -0.38 -1.25 8.06
N ILE A 70 -1.15 -0.18 7.96
CA ILE A 70 -1.99 0.32 9.05
C ILE A 70 -3.15 -0.66 9.29
N SER A 71 -3.94 -0.92 8.24
CA SER A 71 -5.08 -1.84 8.28
C SER A 71 -5.47 -2.31 6.87
N GLY A 72 -6.19 -3.43 6.81
CA GLY A 72 -6.77 -3.99 5.59
C GLY A 72 -8.23 -4.37 5.84
N SER A 73 -9.09 -4.12 4.85
CA SER A 73 -10.53 -4.39 4.94
C SER A 73 -11.13 -4.64 3.56
N ASN A 74 -12.22 -5.39 3.52
CA ASN A 74 -13.02 -5.64 2.30
C ASN A 74 -14.00 -4.49 2.00
N SER A 75 -14.20 -3.55 2.93
CA SER A 75 -15.07 -2.39 2.75
C SER A 75 -14.41 -1.11 3.28
N LEU A 76 -14.71 0.01 2.64
CA LEU A 76 -14.27 1.33 3.09
C LEU A 76 -14.88 1.69 4.45
N THR A 77 -16.14 1.34 4.68
CA THR A 77 -16.86 1.61 5.94
C THR A 77 -16.21 0.91 7.13
N SER A 78 -15.78 -0.34 6.97
CA SER A 78 -15.06 -1.08 8.02
C SER A 78 -13.63 -0.57 8.19
N LEU A 79 -12.98 -0.08 7.13
CA LEU A 79 -11.66 0.53 7.23
C LEU A 79 -11.73 1.88 7.96
N SER A 80 -12.76 2.67 7.67
CA SER A 80 -13.04 3.96 8.32
C SER A 80 -13.62 3.82 9.73
N SER A 81 -13.82 2.62 10.24
CA SER A 81 -14.13 2.39 11.66
C SER A 81 -12.98 1.71 12.39
N ASP A 82 -11.89 1.37 11.68
CA ASP A 82 -10.69 0.85 12.32
C ASP A 82 -9.98 1.97 13.07
N SER A 83 -10.02 1.86 14.39
CA SER A 83 -9.38 2.81 15.31
C SER A 83 -7.91 3.07 14.97
N ARG A 84 -7.14 2.11 14.43
CA ARG A 84 -5.73 2.33 14.05
C ARG A 84 -5.58 3.36 12.93
N PHE A 85 -6.51 3.34 11.97
CA PHE A 85 -6.54 4.32 10.89
C PHE A 85 -6.81 5.75 11.41
N PHE A 86 -7.62 5.88 12.47
CA PHE A 86 -7.93 7.16 13.11
C PHE A 86 -6.88 7.62 14.13
N PHE A 87 -6.23 6.70 14.85
CA PHE A 87 -5.20 7.03 15.83
C PHE A 87 -3.90 7.49 15.16
N GLU A 88 -3.60 7.01 13.95
CA GLU A 88 -2.43 7.44 13.15
C GLU A 88 -2.72 8.68 12.27
N ASN A 89 -3.97 8.92 11.86
CA ASN A 89 -4.37 10.14 11.13
C ASN A 89 -5.06 11.17 12.03
N LYS A 90 -4.47 11.48 13.20
CA LYS A 90 -5.06 12.47 14.13
C LYS A 90 -5.37 13.79 13.41
N TYR A 91 -6.67 14.05 13.31
CA TYR A 91 -7.21 15.38 13.61
C TYR A 91 -6.91 15.73 15.07
#